data_AF-A0A7K1T9D7-F1
#
_entry.id   AF-A0A7K1T9D7-F1
#
_cell.length_a   1.000
_cell.length_b   1.000
_cell.length_c   1.000
_cell.angle_alpha   90.00
_cell.angle_beta   90.00
_cell.angle_gamma   90.00
#
_symmetry.space_group_name_H-M   'P 1'
#
loop_
_entity.id
_entity.type
_entity.pdbx_description
1 polymer ?
#
loop_
_entity_poly.entity_id
_entity_poly.type
_entity_poly.pdbx_seq_one_letter_code
_entity_poly.pdbx_strand_id
1 'polypeptide(L)'
;MKLRFTLALLLPALTGAAQTTLTNDGGTLTVQNGATLYVDGAVQNNATGTLTNAGTVQLIGDLTNTGTLVSGGTMLFSGATDQNFAPGTASVAALTVGNTGAVGANRLLLTQDLTVSSLLTLSQGLLRTQVAGGALRTLSLPAGGRVVGEGPGQYVQGRLQVTRTAVNSSTGSVDFTNGLVLNPNGQNLGAVTVTRTAGLQAAGTSYGTNLGSTNKSIDRVWQVAPELPLNAATPASATVSWVSDDDNGFNPATPAHLWRADQASGPWVAQGAAASASARSFTANTTQLGTLTVSNTSAPLPVTLVAFSAERQGPDGLLLWTTASELRNAYFGVESSTNGTVFQSLG
;
A
#
# COMPACT_ATOMS: atom_id res chain seq x y z
N MET A 1 -6.24 -38.25 -42.87
CA MET A 1 -7.69 -38.14 -42.60
C MET A 1 -7.85 -37.75 -41.13
N LYS A 2 -8.08 -36.47 -40.83
CA LYS A 2 -8.14 -35.96 -39.45
C LYS A 2 -9.54 -36.23 -38.88
N LEU A 3 -9.64 -37.18 -37.95
CA LEU A 3 -10.87 -37.51 -37.25
C LEU A 3 -11.25 -36.32 -36.35
N ARG A 4 -12.31 -35.59 -36.73
CA ARG A 4 -12.92 -34.56 -35.87
C ARG A 4 -13.87 -35.25 -34.91
N PHE A 5 -13.45 -35.44 -33.66
CA PHE A 5 -14.38 -35.79 -32.58
C PHE A 5 -15.22 -34.56 -32.27
N THR A 6 -16.50 -34.62 -32.62
CA THR A 6 -17.50 -33.65 -32.19
C THR A 6 -18.17 -34.26 -30.96
N LEU A 7 -17.83 -33.77 -29.77
CA LEU A 7 -18.47 -34.20 -28.53
C LEU A 7 -19.83 -33.50 -28.43
N ALA A 8 -20.89 -34.18 -28.87
CA ALA A 8 -22.26 -33.74 -28.62
C ALA A 8 -22.67 -34.18 -27.21
N LEU A 9 -22.63 -33.23 -26.27
CA LEU A 9 -23.10 -33.44 -24.90
C LEU A 9 -24.63 -33.31 -24.88
N LEU A 10 -25.34 -34.44 -24.99
CA LEU A 10 -26.76 -34.49 -24.61
C LEU A 10 -26.84 -34.50 -23.08
N LEU A 11 -27.17 -33.37 -22.47
CA LEU A 11 -27.49 -33.26 -21.06
C LEU A 11 -28.97 -33.65 -20.85
N PRO A 12 -29.30 -34.77 -20.20
CA PRO A 12 -30.60 -34.90 -19.56
C PRO A 12 -30.71 -33.84 -18.47
N ALA A 13 -31.83 -33.11 -18.45
CA ALA A 13 -32.14 -32.10 -17.45
C ALA A 13 -32.31 -32.76 -16.06
N LEU A 14 -31.19 -32.97 -15.37
CA LEU A 14 -31.13 -33.23 -13.95
C LEU A 14 -31.13 -31.86 -13.25
N THR A 15 -32.18 -31.55 -12.50
CA THR A 15 -32.22 -30.40 -11.56
C THR A 15 -31.35 -30.67 -10.31
N GLY A 16 -30.21 -31.33 -10.49
CA GLY A 16 -29.27 -31.70 -9.43
C GLY A 16 -28.16 -30.66 -9.32
N ALA A 17 -28.03 -30.07 -8.13
CA ALA A 17 -26.94 -29.20 -7.68
C ALA A 17 -26.05 -28.63 -8.80
N ALA A 18 -26.35 -27.41 -9.26
CA ALA A 18 -25.43 -26.68 -10.12
C ALA A 18 -24.05 -26.70 -9.46
N GLN A 19 -23.05 -27.25 -10.15
CA GLN A 19 -21.69 -27.31 -9.64
C GLN A 19 -21.17 -25.87 -9.52
N THR A 20 -21.20 -25.32 -8.31
CA THR A 20 -20.76 -23.94 -8.01
C THR A 20 -19.25 -23.80 -7.96
N THR A 21 -18.51 -24.91 -8.11
CA THR A 21 -17.05 -24.95 -8.00
C THR A 21 -16.42 -25.77 -9.12
N LEU A 22 -15.62 -25.14 -9.97
CA LEU A 22 -14.72 -25.83 -10.89
C LEU A 22 -13.56 -26.43 -10.08
N THR A 23 -13.49 -27.76 -10.00
CA THR A 23 -12.45 -28.47 -9.24
C THR A 23 -11.47 -29.14 -10.20
N ASN A 24 -10.18 -28.88 -10.04
CA ASN A 24 -9.11 -29.60 -10.71
C ASN A 24 -8.36 -30.47 -9.70
N ASP A 25 -8.65 -31.78 -9.72
CA ASP A 25 -8.14 -32.78 -8.77
C ASP A 25 -7.09 -33.70 -9.41
N GLY A 26 -6.02 -33.10 -9.94
CA GLY A 26 -4.91 -33.81 -10.58
C GLY A 26 -4.81 -33.67 -12.10
N GLY A 27 -5.74 -32.95 -12.73
CA GLY A 27 -5.70 -32.65 -14.16
C GLY A 27 -4.85 -31.44 -14.52
N THR A 28 -4.75 -31.17 -15.82
CA THR A 28 -4.14 -29.95 -16.37
C THR A 28 -5.21 -29.12 -17.08
N LEU A 29 -5.48 -27.93 -16.57
CA LEU A 29 -6.32 -26.91 -17.20
C LEU A 29 -5.44 -25.86 -17.84
N THR A 30 -5.54 -25.70 -19.17
CA THR A 30 -4.74 -24.73 -19.93
C THR A 30 -5.64 -23.73 -20.64
N VAL A 31 -5.47 -22.46 -20.30
CA VAL A 31 -6.08 -21.32 -21.01
C VAL A 31 -5.03 -20.72 -21.91
N GLN A 32 -5.21 -20.88 -23.23
CA GLN A 32 -4.26 -20.40 -24.23
C GLN A 32 -4.39 -18.89 -24.46
N ASN A 33 -3.37 -18.28 -25.08
CA ASN A 33 -3.44 -16.87 -25.47
C ASN A 33 -4.67 -16.60 -26.35
N GLY A 34 -5.38 -15.50 -26.08
CA GLY A 34 -6.63 -15.13 -26.74
C GLY A 34 -7.87 -15.91 -26.27
N ALA A 35 -7.72 -16.97 -25.47
CA ALA A 35 -8.84 -17.68 -24.87
C ALA A 35 -9.27 -17.03 -23.54
N THR A 36 -10.55 -17.17 -23.22
CA THR A 36 -11.11 -16.81 -21.91
C THR A 36 -11.73 -18.04 -21.26
N LEU A 37 -11.28 -18.37 -20.06
CA LEU A 37 -12.00 -19.26 -19.15
C LEU A 37 -12.85 -18.40 -18.23
N TYR A 38 -14.16 -18.51 -18.35
CA TYR A 38 -15.12 -17.86 -17.46
C TYR A 38 -15.67 -18.89 -16.49
N VAL A 39 -15.64 -18.58 -15.18
CA VAL A 39 -16.17 -19.42 -14.12
C VAL A 39 -17.18 -18.63 -13.29
N ASP A 40 -18.46 -19.01 -13.43
CA ASP A 40 -19.56 -18.50 -12.61
C ASP A 40 -19.65 -19.28 -11.29
N GLY A 41 -18.62 -19.11 -10.47
CA GLY A 41 -18.43 -19.87 -9.24
C GLY A 41 -16.99 -19.83 -8.76
N ALA A 42 -16.69 -20.68 -7.78
CA ALA A 42 -15.35 -20.83 -7.25
C ALA A 42 -14.47 -21.73 -8.13
N VAL A 43 -13.15 -21.56 -8.03
CA VAL A 43 -12.13 -22.44 -8.61
C VAL A 43 -11.29 -23.04 -7.51
N GLN A 44 -11.20 -24.36 -7.50
CA GLN A 44 -10.36 -25.14 -6.60
C GLN A 44 -9.33 -25.92 -7.43
N ASN A 45 -8.06 -25.54 -7.39
CA ASN A 45 -6.97 -26.32 -7.98
C ASN A 45 -6.22 -27.06 -6.86
N ASN A 46 -6.49 -28.37 -6.72
CA ASN A 46 -5.92 -29.19 -5.65
C ASN A 46 -4.43 -29.48 -5.86
N ALA A 47 -3.78 -30.02 -4.84
CA ALA A 47 -2.32 -30.16 -4.74
C ALA A 47 -1.64 -30.80 -5.97
N THR A 48 -2.30 -31.74 -6.64
CA THR A 48 -1.78 -32.43 -7.83
C THR A 48 -2.24 -31.80 -9.16
N GLY A 49 -3.15 -30.83 -9.12
CA GLY A 49 -3.69 -30.14 -10.28
C GLY A 49 -2.76 -29.04 -10.81
N THR A 50 -2.77 -28.84 -12.12
CA THR A 50 -2.08 -27.74 -12.80
C THR A 50 -3.07 -26.82 -13.51
N LEU A 51 -3.02 -25.52 -13.21
CA LEU A 51 -3.70 -24.46 -13.95
C LEU A 51 -2.66 -23.58 -14.65
N THR A 52 -2.64 -23.62 -15.99
CA THR A 52 -1.81 -22.75 -16.83
C THR A 52 -2.69 -21.70 -17.50
N ASN A 53 -2.43 -20.42 -17.24
CA ASN A 53 -3.13 -19.31 -17.85
C ASN A 53 -2.17 -18.44 -18.68
N ALA A 54 -2.38 -18.42 -19.99
CA ALA A 54 -1.76 -17.47 -20.93
C ALA A 54 -2.79 -16.55 -21.60
N GLY A 55 -4.08 -16.71 -21.30
CA GLY A 55 -5.19 -15.90 -21.79
C GLY A 55 -5.83 -15.09 -20.67
N THR A 56 -7.15 -15.21 -20.50
CA THR A 56 -7.89 -14.63 -19.37
C THR A 56 -8.60 -15.71 -18.57
N VAL A 57 -8.43 -15.71 -17.26
CA VAL A 57 -9.28 -16.46 -16.32
C VAL A 57 -10.14 -15.45 -15.58
N GLN A 58 -11.45 -15.46 -15.86
CA GLN A 58 -12.43 -14.59 -15.21
C GLN A 58 -13.24 -15.38 -14.18
N LEU A 59 -13.32 -14.85 -12.97
CA LEU A 59 -13.90 -15.49 -11.80
C LEU A 59 -14.97 -14.61 -11.16
N ILE A 60 -16.15 -15.20 -10.91
CA ILE A 60 -17.21 -14.59 -10.10
C ILE A 60 -17.11 -15.02 -8.62
N GLY A 61 -16.56 -16.21 -8.34
CA GLY A 61 -16.29 -16.71 -6.99
C GLY A 61 -14.82 -16.78 -6.62
N ASP A 62 -14.53 -17.42 -5.49
CA ASP A 62 -13.18 -17.54 -4.92
C ASP A 62 -12.22 -18.35 -5.83
N LEU A 63 -10.92 -18.10 -5.71
CA LEU A 63 -9.89 -19.01 -6.22
C LEU A 63 -9.00 -19.50 -5.09
N THR A 64 -8.98 -20.82 -4.91
CA THR A 64 -8.06 -21.53 -4.02
C THR A 64 -7.16 -22.44 -4.84
N ASN A 65 -5.86 -22.21 -4.77
CA ASN A 65 -4.84 -23.00 -5.44
C ASN A 65 -3.90 -23.61 -4.41
N THR A 66 -3.98 -24.94 -4.24
CA THR A 66 -3.01 -25.73 -3.48
C THR A 66 -2.07 -26.52 -4.40
N GLY A 67 -2.37 -26.60 -5.70
CA GLY A 67 -1.51 -27.17 -6.74
C GLY A 67 -0.62 -26.16 -7.46
N THR A 68 -0.34 -26.43 -8.74
CA THR A 68 0.49 -25.56 -9.59
C THR A 68 -0.37 -24.53 -10.33
N LEU A 69 -0.03 -23.24 -10.18
CA LEU A 69 -0.59 -22.14 -10.96
C LEU A 69 0.52 -21.43 -11.73
N VAL A 70 0.44 -21.49 -13.07
CA VAL A 70 1.31 -20.73 -13.99
C VAL A 70 0.47 -19.64 -14.64
N SER A 71 0.56 -18.40 -14.14
CA SER A 71 -0.30 -17.30 -14.61
C SER A 71 0.47 -16.25 -15.40
N GLY A 72 0.71 -16.53 -16.68
CA GLY A 72 1.27 -15.58 -17.65
C GLY A 72 0.24 -14.63 -18.28
N GLY A 73 -1.05 -14.95 -18.17
CA GLY A 73 -2.18 -14.15 -18.63
C GLY A 73 -2.81 -13.28 -17.55
N THR A 74 -4.06 -12.87 -17.78
CA THR A 74 -4.84 -12.05 -16.85
C THR A 74 -5.68 -12.92 -15.92
N MET A 75 -5.62 -12.63 -14.63
CA MET A 75 -6.61 -13.06 -13.64
C MET A 75 -7.60 -11.91 -13.44
N LEU A 76 -8.89 -12.12 -13.72
CA LEU A 76 -9.94 -11.12 -13.57
C LEU A 76 -10.95 -11.59 -12.52
N PHE A 77 -11.12 -10.78 -11.46
CA PHE A 77 -12.13 -10.99 -10.44
C PHE A 77 -13.25 -9.98 -10.64
N SER A 78 -14.48 -10.45 -10.85
CA SER A 78 -15.64 -9.60 -11.17
C SER A 78 -16.91 -9.97 -10.42
N GLY A 79 -16.77 -10.57 -9.23
CA GLY A 79 -17.88 -10.98 -8.37
C GLY A 79 -18.68 -9.80 -7.79
N ALA A 80 -19.94 -10.07 -7.43
CA ALA A 80 -20.82 -9.12 -6.75
C ALA A 80 -20.73 -9.19 -5.21
N THR A 81 -19.92 -10.10 -4.69
CA THR A 81 -19.56 -10.22 -3.28
C THR A 81 -18.05 -10.10 -3.12
N ASP A 82 -17.58 -10.11 -1.88
CA ASP A 82 -16.16 -10.35 -1.63
C ASP A 82 -15.74 -11.70 -2.22
N GLN A 83 -14.55 -11.74 -2.80
CA GLN A 83 -13.91 -12.94 -3.34
C GLN A 83 -12.58 -13.17 -2.62
N ASN A 84 -12.29 -14.39 -2.21
CA ASN A 84 -10.98 -14.79 -1.73
C ASN A 84 -10.07 -15.19 -2.89
N PHE A 85 -8.82 -14.72 -2.85
CA PHE A 85 -7.79 -15.15 -3.76
C PHE A 85 -6.58 -15.73 -3.02
N ALA A 86 -6.45 -17.05 -3.11
CA ALA A 86 -5.36 -17.84 -2.54
C ALA A 86 -4.59 -18.55 -3.69
N PRO A 87 -3.69 -17.86 -4.42
CA PRO A 87 -2.90 -18.44 -5.51
C PRO A 87 -1.84 -19.49 -5.13
N GLY A 88 -1.77 -19.96 -3.88
CA GLY A 88 -0.60 -20.65 -3.35
C GLY A 88 0.66 -19.78 -3.44
N THR A 89 1.81 -20.37 -3.83
CA THR A 89 3.09 -19.66 -3.98
C THR A 89 3.25 -18.95 -5.34
N ALA A 90 2.23 -18.98 -6.20
CA ALA A 90 2.32 -18.47 -7.55
C ALA A 90 2.35 -16.94 -7.60
N SER A 91 3.14 -16.42 -8.54
CA SER A 91 3.01 -15.04 -9.01
C SER A 91 2.02 -14.99 -10.18
N VAL A 92 1.40 -13.84 -10.39
CA VAL A 92 0.53 -13.59 -11.56
C VAL A 92 1.10 -12.48 -12.42
N ALA A 93 0.99 -12.61 -13.74
CA ALA A 93 1.46 -11.57 -14.66
C ALA A 93 0.58 -10.32 -14.60
N ALA A 94 -0.74 -10.51 -14.76
CA ALA A 94 -1.72 -9.45 -14.68
C ALA A 94 -2.88 -9.82 -13.77
N LEU A 95 -3.32 -8.86 -12.95
CA LEU A 95 -4.48 -8.97 -12.08
C LEU A 95 -5.42 -7.80 -12.34
N THR A 96 -6.69 -8.08 -12.60
CA THR A 96 -7.74 -7.08 -12.70
C THR A 96 -8.76 -7.29 -11.59
N VAL A 97 -9.01 -6.24 -10.82
CA VAL A 97 -10.08 -6.19 -9.80
C VAL A 97 -11.22 -5.36 -10.36
N GLY A 98 -12.33 -6.04 -10.61
CA GLY A 98 -13.57 -5.48 -11.14
C GLY A 98 -14.78 -5.97 -10.36
N ASN A 99 -14.63 -6.13 -9.04
CA ASN A 99 -15.73 -6.54 -8.16
C ASN A 99 -16.83 -5.47 -8.18
N THR A 100 -18.05 -5.87 -8.54
CA THR A 100 -19.18 -4.97 -8.84
C THR A 100 -20.19 -4.87 -7.69
N GLY A 101 -19.93 -5.54 -6.58
CA GLY A 101 -20.80 -5.59 -5.42
C GLY A 101 -21.07 -4.22 -4.77
N ALA A 102 -21.97 -4.22 -3.78
CA ALA A 102 -22.18 -3.05 -2.93
C ALA A 102 -20.89 -2.67 -2.19
N VAL A 103 -20.73 -1.38 -1.87
CA VAL A 103 -19.58 -0.87 -1.10
C VAL A 103 -19.43 -1.66 0.21
N GLY A 104 -18.23 -2.20 0.44
CA GLY A 104 -17.94 -3.04 1.62
C GLY A 104 -18.17 -4.54 1.41
N ALA A 105 -18.75 -4.93 0.27
CA ALA A 105 -18.92 -6.30 -0.20
C ALA A 105 -18.44 -6.48 -1.66
N ASN A 106 -17.46 -5.65 -2.06
CA ASN A 106 -16.90 -5.62 -3.41
C ASN A 106 -15.37 -5.69 -3.36
N ARG A 107 -14.84 -6.65 -2.60
CA ARG A 107 -13.40 -6.76 -2.35
C ARG A 107 -12.81 -8.07 -2.88
N LEU A 108 -11.62 -7.96 -3.46
CA LEU A 108 -10.73 -9.10 -3.65
C LEU A 108 -9.81 -9.24 -2.42
N LEU A 109 -10.01 -10.29 -1.63
CA LEU A 109 -9.30 -10.55 -0.38
C LEU A 109 -8.05 -11.39 -0.64
N LEU A 110 -6.87 -10.83 -0.37
CA LEU A 110 -5.61 -11.57 -0.38
C LEU A 110 -5.31 -12.12 1.01
N THR A 111 -5.35 -13.44 1.13
CA THR A 111 -5.03 -14.19 2.36
C THR A 111 -3.54 -14.47 2.52
N GLN A 112 -2.75 -14.20 1.48
CA GLN A 112 -1.30 -14.40 1.42
C GLN A 112 -0.62 -13.28 0.63
N ASP A 113 0.72 -13.22 0.70
CA ASP A 113 1.49 -12.30 -0.13
C ASP A 113 1.33 -12.69 -1.60
N LEU A 114 1.29 -11.69 -2.48
CA LEU A 114 1.12 -11.89 -3.91
C LEU A 114 2.09 -11.00 -4.69
N THR A 115 2.76 -11.59 -5.67
CA THR A 115 3.51 -10.83 -6.67
C THR A 115 2.68 -10.70 -7.95
N VAL A 116 2.43 -9.46 -8.38
CA VAL A 116 1.91 -9.13 -9.71
C VAL A 116 3.08 -8.63 -10.55
N SER A 117 3.55 -9.42 -11.50
CA SER A 117 4.83 -9.15 -12.18
C SER A 117 4.76 -8.02 -13.22
N SER A 118 3.57 -7.73 -13.77
CA SER A 118 3.42 -6.74 -14.85
C SER A 118 2.38 -5.67 -14.59
N LEU A 119 1.10 -6.04 -14.43
CA LEU A 119 0.01 -5.05 -14.38
C LEU A 119 -1.05 -5.39 -13.33
N LEU A 120 -1.29 -4.46 -12.42
CA LEU A 120 -2.48 -4.43 -11.59
C LEU A 120 -3.46 -3.39 -12.15
N THR A 121 -4.63 -3.84 -12.55
CA THR A 121 -5.73 -2.97 -12.99
C THR A 121 -6.82 -2.93 -11.93
N LEU A 122 -7.13 -1.74 -11.44
CA LEU A 122 -8.23 -1.48 -10.50
C LEU A 122 -9.35 -0.82 -11.28
N SER A 123 -10.35 -1.59 -11.70
CA SER A 123 -11.47 -1.07 -12.48
C SER A 123 -12.73 -0.85 -11.66
N GLN A 124 -12.88 -1.63 -10.58
CA GLN A 124 -13.96 -1.50 -9.60
C GLN A 124 -13.67 -2.32 -8.35
N GLY A 125 -14.05 -1.81 -7.19
CA GLY A 125 -13.89 -2.51 -5.92
C GLY A 125 -12.47 -2.46 -5.39
N LEU A 126 -12.29 -2.95 -4.16
CA LEU A 126 -11.01 -2.88 -3.46
C LEU A 126 -10.25 -4.18 -3.59
N LEU A 127 -8.92 -4.10 -3.72
CA LEU A 127 -8.07 -5.23 -3.37
C LEU A 127 -7.66 -5.08 -1.91
N ARG A 128 -7.99 -6.04 -1.06
CA ARG A 128 -7.65 -5.99 0.37
C ARG A 128 -6.56 -6.99 0.72
N THR A 129 -5.40 -6.51 1.17
CA THR A 129 -4.41 -7.39 1.82
C THR A 129 -4.84 -7.64 3.26
N GLN A 130 -5.02 -8.90 3.65
CA GLN A 130 -5.53 -9.25 4.98
C GLN A 130 -4.42 -9.40 6.02
N VAL A 131 -4.78 -9.48 7.30
CA VAL A 131 -3.89 -9.97 8.34
C VAL A 131 -4.11 -11.47 8.47
N ALA A 132 -3.06 -12.25 8.24
CA ALA A 132 -3.04 -13.68 8.48
C ALA A 132 -1.85 -13.99 9.40
N GLY A 133 -1.97 -14.93 10.34
CA GLY A 133 -0.86 -15.30 11.24
C GLY A 133 -0.17 -14.13 11.95
N GLY A 134 -0.90 -13.06 12.29
CA GLY A 134 -0.37 -11.86 12.96
C GLY A 134 0.35 -10.85 12.06
N ALA A 135 0.48 -11.09 10.76
CA ALA A 135 1.14 -10.17 9.84
C ALA A 135 0.24 -9.77 8.65
N LEU A 136 0.23 -8.47 8.36
CA LEU A 136 -0.43 -7.88 7.20
C LEU A 136 0.29 -8.35 5.93
N ARG A 137 -0.47 -9.01 5.04
CA ARG A 137 0.00 -9.48 3.74
C ARG A 137 0.39 -8.31 2.83
N THR A 138 1.21 -8.58 1.82
CA THR A 138 1.72 -7.59 0.87
C THR A 138 1.41 -7.97 -0.57
N LEU A 139 0.88 -7.02 -1.33
CA LEU A 139 0.84 -7.10 -2.78
C LEU A 139 2.09 -6.40 -3.35
N SER A 140 2.92 -7.14 -4.09
CA SER A 140 4.21 -6.66 -4.59
C SER A 140 4.21 -6.56 -6.12
N LEU A 141 4.67 -5.42 -6.62
CA LEU A 141 4.99 -5.21 -8.03
C LEU A 141 6.50 -4.96 -8.16
N PRO A 142 7.26 -5.90 -8.76
CA PRO A 142 8.68 -5.72 -8.99
C PRO A 142 8.95 -4.65 -10.07
N ALA A 143 10.22 -4.43 -10.41
CA ALA A 143 10.59 -3.49 -11.46
C ALA A 143 9.91 -3.83 -12.80
N GLY A 144 9.33 -2.81 -13.43
CA GLY A 144 8.50 -2.95 -14.63
C GLY A 144 7.00 -3.07 -14.34
N GLY A 145 6.63 -3.49 -13.11
CA GLY A 145 5.26 -3.58 -12.66
C GLY A 145 4.59 -2.21 -12.49
N ARG A 146 3.31 -2.12 -12.89
CA ARG A 146 2.51 -0.89 -12.85
C ARG A 146 1.14 -1.13 -12.23
N VAL A 147 0.63 -0.14 -11.52
CA VAL A 147 -0.76 -0.06 -11.08
C VAL A 147 -1.49 0.99 -11.89
N VAL A 148 -2.71 0.69 -12.32
CA VAL A 148 -3.59 1.61 -13.06
C VAL A 148 -5.01 1.57 -12.52
N GLY A 149 -5.75 2.66 -12.69
CA GLY A 149 -7.18 2.75 -12.36
C GLY A 149 -7.51 3.09 -10.91
N GLU A 150 -6.51 3.38 -10.07
CA GLU A 150 -6.75 3.79 -8.68
C GLU A 150 -7.68 5.03 -8.59
N GLY A 151 -8.64 4.96 -7.68
CA GLY A 151 -9.63 6.02 -7.44
C GLY A 151 -10.51 5.73 -6.21
N PRO A 152 -11.46 6.62 -5.88
CA PRO A 152 -12.42 6.40 -4.79
C PRO A 152 -13.19 5.08 -5.00
N GLY A 153 -13.26 4.24 -3.97
CA GLY A 153 -13.86 2.92 -4.00
C GLY A 153 -13.10 1.85 -4.79
N GLN A 154 -11.94 2.19 -5.36
CA GLN A 154 -11.15 1.31 -6.22
C GLN A 154 -9.63 1.49 -6.01
N TYR A 155 -9.09 0.82 -5.01
CA TYR A 155 -7.67 0.88 -4.68
C TYR A 155 -7.22 -0.36 -3.90
N VAL A 156 -5.90 -0.49 -3.69
CA VAL A 156 -5.37 -1.48 -2.76
C VAL A 156 -5.53 -0.96 -1.33
N GLN A 157 -6.46 -1.56 -0.59
CA GLN A 157 -6.67 -1.39 0.84
C GLN A 157 -5.69 -2.30 1.61
N GLY A 158 -4.67 -1.70 2.21
CA GLY A 158 -3.56 -2.37 2.86
C GLY A 158 -2.23 -2.17 2.13
N ARG A 159 -1.33 -3.17 2.14
CA ARG A 159 0.06 -3.02 1.68
C ARG A 159 0.21 -3.25 0.17
N LEU A 160 0.70 -2.21 -0.50
CA LEU A 160 1.10 -2.21 -1.90
C LEU A 160 2.58 -1.81 -2.02
N GLN A 161 3.44 -2.78 -2.33
CA GLN A 161 4.87 -2.59 -2.51
C GLN A 161 5.20 -2.46 -4.00
N VAL A 162 5.93 -1.41 -4.37
CA VAL A 162 6.43 -1.22 -5.74
C VAL A 162 7.93 -0.93 -5.72
N THR A 163 8.68 -1.63 -6.57
CA THR A 163 10.13 -1.46 -6.69
C THR A 163 10.52 -0.88 -8.05
N ARG A 164 11.56 -0.03 -8.06
CA ARG A 164 12.23 0.50 -9.24
C ARG A 164 13.73 0.26 -9.10
N THR A 165 14.38 -0.34 -10.09
CA THR A 165 15.77 -0.85 -9.99
C THR A 165 16.86 0.19 -10.28
N ALA A 166 16.50 1.40 -10.71
CA ALA A 166 17.45 2.48 -10.98
C ALA A 166 16.79 3.84 -10.82
N VAL A 167 16.81 4.40 -9.60
CA VAL A 167 16.42 5.79 -9.35
C VAL A 167 17.69 6.59 -9.19
N ASN A 168 18.06 7.34 -10.23
CA ASN A 168 19.36 7.99 -10.29
C ASN A 168 19.31 9.39 -10.94
N SER A 169 20.48 10.01 -11.07
CA SER A 169 20.63 11.41 -11.51
C SER A 169 20.08 11.69 -12.91
N SER A 170 19.98 10.69 -13.78
CA SER A 170 19.45 10.84 -15.14
C SER A 170 17.97 10.48 -15.28
N THR A 171 17.35 9.88 -14.25
CA THR A 171 15.98 9.33 -14.34
C THR A 171 14.87 10.38 -14.28
N GLY A 172 15.16 11.61 -13.85
CA GLY A 172 14.13 12.62 -13.58
C GLY A 172 13.17 12.18 -12.47
N SER A 173 11.91 12.63 -12.52
CA SER A 173 10.88 12.19 -11.58
C SER A 173 10.46 10.75 -11.89
N VAL A 174 10.51 9.87 -10.89
CA VAL A 174 10.16 8.45 -10.99
C VAL A 174 8.80 8.21 -10.33
N ASP A 175 7.84 7.72 -11.11
CA ASP A 175 6.51 7.32 -10.61
C ASP A 175 6.50 5.83 -10.19
N PHE A 176 6.11 5.60 -8.94
CA PHE A 176 5.95 4.26 -8.37
C PHE A 176 4.55 3.69 -8.62
N THR A 177 3.64 4.44 -9.23
CA THR A 177 2.25 4.06 -9.54
C THR A 177 1.40 3.70 -8.31
N ASN A 178 1.93 3.86 -7.10
CA ASN A 178 1.23 3.65 -5.82
C ASN A 178 0.95 4.98 -5.09
N GLY A 179 0.94 6.09 -5.83
CA GLY A 179 0.70 7.42 -5.30
C GLY A 179 1.95 8.16 -4.83
N LEU A 180 3.16 7.58 -4.93
CA LEU A 180 4.42 8.30 -4.73
C LEU A 180 5.13 8.57 -6.07
N VAL A 181 5.54 9.82 -6.27
CA VAL A 181 6.53 10.22 -7.28
C VAL A 181 7.75 10.79 -6.56
N LEU A 182 8.94 10.28 -6.90
CA LEU A 182 10.21 10.71 -6.32
C LEU A 182 11.12 11.28 -7.39
N ASN A 183 11.58 12.52 -7.21
CA ASN A 183 12.68 13.07 -7.99
C ASN A 183 13.96 13.04 -7.14
N PRO A 184 14.99 12.28 -7.53
CA PRO A 184 16.23 12.19 -6.76
C PRO A 184 17.07 13.48 -6.84
N ASN A 185 16.68 14.47 -7.65
CA ASN A 185 17.35 15.77 -7.80
C ASN A 185 18.86 15.60 -8.08
N GLY A 186 19.20 14.75 -9.05
CA GLY A 186 20.59 14.51 -9.46
C GLY A 186 21.36 13.48 -8.64
N GLN A 187 20.71 12.77 -7.70
CA GLN A 187 21.36 11.74 -6.88
C GLN A 187 21.16 10.33 -7.42
N ASN A 188 22.05 9.40 -7.04
CA ASN A 188 21.87 7.97 -7.24
C ASN A 188 21.36 7.30 -5.96
N LEU A 189 20.14 6.77 -5.99
CA LEU A 189 19.50 6.07 -4.88
C LEU A 189 19.52 4.54 -5.04
N GLY A 190 20.07 4.04 -6.15
CA GLY A 190 20.04 2.62 -6.50
C GLY A 190 18.62 2.11 -6.75
N ALA A 191 18.35 0.88 -6.34
CA ALA A 191 16.98 0.36 -6.29
C ALA A 191 16.19 1.06 -5.17
N VAL A 192 14.96 1.47 -5.45
CA VAL A 192 14.05 2.05 -4.46
C VAL A 192 12.80 1.21 -4.38
N THR A 193 12.42 0.87 -3.15
CA THR A 193 11.17 0.18 -2.82
C THR A 193 10.26 1.11 -2.06
N VAL A 194 9.00 1.22 -2.50
CA VAL A 194 7.97 2.01 -1.83
C VAL A 194 6.84 1.08 -1.43
N THR A 195 6.61 0.96 -0.13
CA THR A 195 5.47 0.24 0.42
C THR A 195 4.43 1.24 0.89
N ARG A 196 3.32 1.35 0.15
CA ARG A 196 2.14 2.10 0.59
C ARG A 196 1.31 1.20 1.51
N THR A 197 0.86 1.72 2.65
CA THR A 197 -0.23 1.11 3.43
C THR A 197 -1.39 2.08 3.52
N ALA A 198 -2.61 1.69 3.12
CA ALA A 198 -3.75 2.61 2.99
C ALA A 198 -5.10 2.00 3.42
N GLY A 199 -6.03 2.82 3.88
CA GLY A 199 -7.45 2.48 4.04
C GLY A 199 -7.79 1.45 5.10
N LEU A 200 -6.89 1.13 6.03
CA LEU A 200 -7.12 0.14 7.09
C LEU A 200 -7.70 0.74 8.37
N GLN A 201 -7.74 2.06 8.49
CA GLN A 201 -8.11 2.78 9.70
C GLN A 201 -7.36 2.30 10.94
N ALA A 202 -6.07 1.97 10.79
CA ALA A 202 -5.22 1.47 11.86
C ALA A 202 -4.07 2.46 12.19
N ALA A 203 -4.09 3.00 13.40
CA ALA A 203 -3.03 3.88 13.92
C ALA A 203 -1.67 3.17 13.90
N GLY A 204 -0.62 3.91 13.50
CA GLY A 204 0.73 3.37 13.42
C GLY A 204 0.93 2.34 12.31
N THR A 205 -0.09 2.08 11.49
CA THR A 205 -0.06 1.11 10.39
C THR A 205 -0.42 1.76 9.06
N SER A 206 -1.61 2.34 8.95
CA SER A 206 -2.09 3.02 7.75
C SER A 206 -2.21 4.54 7.91
N TYR A 207 -2.24 5.05 9.16
CA TYR A 207 -2.08 6.48 9.44
C TYR A 207 -1.13 6.75 10.62
N GLY A 208 -0.50 7.92 10.59
CA GLY A 208 0.27 8.46 11.71
C GLY A 208 -0.62 9.16 12.73
N THR A 209 -0.24 9.07 14.00
CA THR A 209 -0.96 9.69 15.13
C THR A 209 -0.11 10.69 15.87
N ASN A 210 -0.78 11.64 16.53
CA ASN A 210 -0.19 12.44 17.57
C ASN A 210 -0.34 11.76 18.94
N LEU A 211 0.78 11.34 19.55
CA LEU A 211 0.79 10.69 20.85
C LEU A 211 0.16 11.63 21.90
N GLY A 212 -0.90 11.18 22.56
CA GLY A 212 -1.65 11.98 23.54
C GLY A 212 -2.66 12.97 22.95
N SER A 213 -2.95 12.90 21.65
CA SER A 213 -3.95 13.74 20.95
C SER A 213 -4.83 12.91 20.01
N THR A 214 -5.93 13.49 19.52
CA THR A 214 -6.81 12.89 18.49
C THR A 214 -6.35 13.23 17.07
N ASN A 215 -5.30 14.04 16.91
CA ASN A 215 -4.77 14.41 15.60
C ASN A 215 -4.16 13.21 14.88
N LYS A 216 -4.46 13.11 13.58
CA LYS A 216 -4.07 12.00 12.72
C LYS A 216 -3.78 12.50 11.30
N SER A 217 -2.96 11.75 10.57
CA SER A 217 -2.75 11.96 9.14
C SER A 217 -3.90 11.41 8.31
N ILE A 218 -3.84 11.60 6.99
CA ILE A 218 -4.57 10.76 6.02
C ILE A 218 -4.35 9.27 6.33
N ASP A 219 -5.31 8.42 5.98
CA ASP A 219 -5.24 6.96 6.12
C ASP A 219 -4.40 6.33 5.01
N ARG A 220 -3.20 6.90 4.83
CA ARG A 220 -2.19 6.46 3.89
C ARG A 220 -0.79 6.83 4.38
N VAL A 221 0.11 5.85 4.36
CA VAL A 221 1.54 6.04 4.58
C VAL A 221 2.35 5.40 3.46
N TRP A 222 3.53 5.96 3.16
CA TRP A 222 4.49 5.40 2.20
C TRP A 222 5.83 5.18 2.88
N GLN A 223 6.24 3.93 3.08
CA GLN A 223 7.60 3.62 3.50
C GLN A 223 8.50 3.53 2.28
N VAL A 224 9.41 4.51 2.16
CA VAL A 224 10.35 4.65 1.05
C VAL A 224 11.72 4.16 1.50
N ALA A 225 12.17 3.05 0.92
CA ALA A 225 13.45 2.42 1.21
C ALA A 225 14.34 2.45 -0.04
N PRO A 226 15.23 3.44 -0.17
CA PRO A 226 16.27 3.42 -1.19
C PRO A 226 17.40 2.46 -0.80
N GLU A 227 18.12 1.94 -1.79
CA GLU A 227 19.33 1.14 -1.61
C GLU A 227 20.50 2.01 -1.13
N LEU A 228 20.59 3.24 -1.64
CA LEU A 228 21.60 4.23 -1.24
C LEU A 228 20.94 5.41 -0.53
N PRO A 229 21.54 5.92 0.56
CA PRO A 229 20.95 7.02 1.33
C PRO A 229 20.96 8.35 0.55
N LEU A 230 20.06 9.26 0.92
CA LEU A 230 20.08 10.64 0.42
C LEU A 230 21.30 11.42 0.94
N ASN A 231 21.84 12.29 0.09
CA ASN A 231 22.74 13.36 0.48
C ASN A 231 21.92 14.59 0.90
N ALA A 232 22.08 15.01 2.15
CA ALA A 232 21.35 16.15 2.71
C ALA A 232 21.65 17.48 1.98
N ALA A 233 22.79 17.61 1.30
CA ALA A 233 23.15 18.81 0.52
C ALA A 233 22.32 18.96 -0.76
N THR A 234 21.72 17.88 -1.26
CA THR A 234 20.84 17.88 -2.43
C THR A 234 19.53 17.18 -2.08
N PRO A 235 18.59 17.84 -1.39
CA PRO A 235 17.32 17.22 -0.99
C PRO A 235 16.57 16.64 -2.20
N ALA A 236 15.99 15.44 -2.06
CA ALA A 236 15.10 14.89 -3.07
C ALA A 236 13.71 15.55 -2.97
N SER A 237 12.94 15.55 -4.06
CA SER A 237 11.55 16.00 -4.05
C SER A 237 10.62 14.79 -4.03
N ALA A 238 9.76 14.71 -3.02
CA ALA A 238 8.76 13.66 -2.89
C ALA A 238 7.36 14.27 -3.10
N THR A 239 6.60 13.68 -4.01
CA THR A 239 5.18 13.99 -4.22
C THR A 239 4.35 12.78 -3.85
N VAL A 240 3.42 12.96 -2.92
CA VAL A 240 2.49 11.93 -2.47
C VAL A 240 1.07 12.30 -2.89
N SER A 241 0.27 11.32 -3.27
CA SER A 241 -1.12 11.50 -3.72
C SER A 241 -2.04 10.39 -3.21
N TRP A 242 -3.27 10.76 -2.85
CA TRP A 242 -4.22 9.85 -2.22
C TRP A 242 -5.64 10.02 -2.76
N VAL A 243 -6.47 9.00 -2.55
CA VAL A 243 -7.90 9.00 -2.90
C VAL A 243 -8.72 9.61 -1.76
N SER A 244 -9.92 10.09 -2.07
CA SER A 244 -10.81 10.71 -1.06
C SER A 244 -11.16 9.81 0.11
N ASP A 245 -11.21 8.50 -0.12
CA ASP A 245 -11.54 7.52 0.90
C ASP A 245 -10.50 7.50 2.03
N ASP A 246 -9.27 7.91 1.74
CA ASP A 246 -8.18 7.97 2.70
C ASP A 246 -8.04 9.34 3.38
N ASP A 247 -8.97 10.30 3.17
CA ASP A 247 -8.88 11.63 3.78
C ASP A 247 -8.76 11.54 5.31
N ASN A 248 -9.45 10.59 5.95
CA ASN A 248 -9.33 10.35 7.40
C ASN A 248 -9.54 11.62 8.25
N GLY A 249 -10.44 12.51 7.84
CA GLY A 249 -10.67 13.82 8.48
C GLY A 249 -9.81 14.96 7.92
N PHE A 250 -8.97 14.70 6.91
CA PHE A 250 -8.25 15.71 6.16
C PHE A 250 -9.22 16.63 5.41
N ASN A 251 -8.97 17.93 5.48
CA ASN A 251 -9.69 18.97 4.78
C ASN A 251 -8.82 19.56 3.66
N PRO A 252 -9.13 19.31 2.38
CA PRO A 252 -8.37 19.85 1.24
C PRO A 252 -8.33 21.39 1.14
N ALA A 253 -9.22 22.09 1.85
CA ALA A 253 -9.24 23.56 1.90
C ALA A 253 -8.28 24.13 2.96
N THR A 254 -7.68 23.31 3.81
CA THR A 254 -6.73 23.74 4.85
C THR A 254 -5.29 23.42 4.44
N PRO A 255 -4.31 24.32 4.65
CA PRO A 255 -2.91 24.02 4.37
C PRO A 255 -2.45 22.74 5.08
N ALA A 256 -1.54 22.01 4.44
CA ALA A 256 -1.04 20.71 4.88
C ALA A 256 0.49 20.70 5.06
N HIS A 257 0.97 19.68 5.76
CA HIS A 257 2.39 19.32 5.83
C HIS A 257 2.59 17.88 5.35
N LEU A 258 3.71 17.65 4.66
CA LEU A 258 4.30 16.33 4.56
C LEU A 258 5.05 16.02 5.86
N TRP A 259 4.88 14.82 6.38
CA TRP A 259 5.56 14.32 7.56
C TRP A 259 6.42 13.13 7.20
N ARG A 260 7.58 13.01 7.86
CA ARG A 260 8.48 11.85 7.74
C ARG A 260 8.76 11.24 9.10
N ALA A 261 8.81 9.92 9.16
CA ALA A 261 9.26 9.13 10.30
C ALA A 261 10.10 7.94 9.81
N ASP A 262 10.81 7.23 10.69
CA ASP A 262 11.48 5.97 10.31
C ASP A 262 10.46 4.84 10.13
N GLN A 263 9.39 4.85 10.95
CA GLN A 263 8.28 3.89 10.94
C GLN A 263 6.93 4.62 10.99
N ALA A 264 5.85 3.95 10.58
CA ALA A 264 4.49 4.51 10.58
C ALA A 264 3.95 4.87 11.98
N SER A 265 4.58 4.40 13.06
CA SER A 265 4.29 4.81 14.43
C SER A 265 4.87 6.17 14.82
N GLY A 266 5.72 6.77 13.98
CA GLY A 266 6.51 7.94 14.34
C GLY A 266 7.86 7.58 14.98
N PRO A 267 8.60 8.57 15.49
CA PRO A 267 8.19 9.98 15.60
C PRO A 267 8.19 10.74 14.27
N TRP A 268 7.35 11.76 14.14
CA TRP A 268 7.09 12.47 12.89
C TRP A 268 7.81 13.81 12.83
N VAL A 269 8.36 14.12 11.65
CA VAL A 269 9.09 15.36 11.37
C VAL A 269 8.53 16.02 10.12
N ALA A 270 8.11 17.27 10.22
CA ALA A 270 7.58 18.03 9.08
C ALA A 270 8.66 18.20 8.00
N GLN A 271 8.26 18.07 6.74
CA GLN A 271 9.10 18.23 5.56
C GLN A 271 8.62 19.45 4.75
N GLY A 272 9.53 20.39 4.50
CA GLY A 272 9.22 21.61 3.76
C GLY A 272 8.24 22.56 4.45
N ALA A 273 7.81 23.60 3.73
CA ALA A 273 6.82 24.55 4.20
C ALA A 273 5.39 24.01 4.07
N ALA A 274 4.47 24.53 4.87
CA ALA A 274 3.05 24.25 4.70
C ALA A 274 2.57 24.76 3.33
N ALA A 275 1.74 23.98 2.63
CA ALA A 275 1.21 24.35 1.33
C ALA A 275 -0.22 23.79 1.12
N SER A 276 -0.87 24.19 0.04
CA SER A 276 -2.16 23.60 -0.36
C SER A 276 -1.96 22.15 -0.80
N ALA A 277 -2.91 21.28 -0.44
CA ALA A 277 -3.02 19.91 -0.95
C ALA A 277 -4.42 19.66 -1.54
N SER A 278 -5.04 20.69 -2.14
CA SER A 278 -6.43 20.68 -2.59
C SER A 278 -6.75 19.60 -3.63
N ALA A 279 -5.74 19.11 -4.36
CA ALA A 279 -5.86 18.01 -5.32
C ALA A 279 -5.59 16.62 -4.70
N ARG A 280 -5.58 16.50 -3.37
CA ARG A 280 -5.10 15.31 -2.64
C ARG A 280 -3.72 14.85 -3.09
N SER A 281 -2.87 15.85 -3.25
CA SER A 281 -1.47 15.70 -3.64
C SER A 281 -0.66 16.74 -2.90
N PHE A 282 0.51 16.35 -2.41
CA PHE A 282 1.41 17.25 -1.70
C PHE A 282 2.85 16.95 -2.09
N THR A 283 3.63 18.00 -2.35
CA THR A 283 5.03 17.91 -2.71
C THR A 283 5.89 18.65 -1.69
N ALA A 284 6.95 18.00 -1.21
CA ALA A 284 7.98 18.67 -0.43
C ALA A 284 9.36 18.08 -0.72
N ASN A 285 10.37 18.90 -0.50
CA ASN A 285 11.75 18.44 -0.48
C ASN A 285 12.06 17.76 0.86
N THR A 286 12.84 16.70 0.79
CA THR A 286 13.29 15.96 1.97
C THR A 286 14.76 15.57 1.86
N THR A 287 15.48 15.67 2.97
CA THR A 287 16.90 15.31 3.08
C THR A 287 17.09 13.86 3.53
N GLN A 288 16.02 13.17 3.94
CA GLN A 288 16.03 11.79 4.41
C GLN A 288 14.73 11.09 4.01
N LEU A 289 14.84 9.87 3.48
CA LEU A 289 13.68 9.03 3.17
C LEU A 289 13.32 8.15 4.38
N GLY A 290 12.09 7.65 4.38
CA GLY A 290 11.51 6.87 5.45
C GLY A 290 10.02 6.67 5.19
N THR A 291 9.23 6.60 6.25
CA THR A 291 7.77 6.62 6.16
C THR A 291 7.25 8.04 5.99
N LEU A 292 6.44 8.27 4.96
CA LEU A 292 5.83 9.56 4.64
C LEU A 292 4.31 9.53 4.86
N THR A 293 3.73 10.66 5.28
CA THR A 293 2.27 10.88 5.30
C THR A 293 1.92 12.37 5.29
N VAL A 294 0.63 12.72 5.22
CA VAL A 294 0.15 14.11 5.15
C VAL A 294 -0.90 14.38 6.22
N SER A 295 -0.86 15.54 6.85
CA SER A 295 -1.95 16.04 7.69
C SER A 295 -2.20 17.53 7.45
N ASN A 296 -3.37 18.04 7.83
CA ASN A 296 -3.59 19.48 7.85
C ASN A 296 -2.75 20.13 8.95
N THR A 297 -2.35 21.38 8.73
CA THR A 297 -1.60 22.17 9.71
C THR A 297 -2.39 22.49 10.98
N SER A 298 -3.73 22.36 10.96
CA SER A 298 -4.60 22.44 12.14
C SER A 298 -4.63 21.15 12.96
N ALA A 299 -4.15 20.04 12.41
CA ALA A 299 -4.01 18.74 13.07
C ALA A 299 -2.57 18.21 12.88
N PRO A 300 -1.55 18.90 13.43
CA PRO A 300 -0.16 18.51 13.23
C PRO A 300 0.15 17.18 13.93
N LEU A 301 1.03 16.40 13.33
CA LEU A 301 1.69 15.29 14.02
C LEU A 301 2.79 15.87 14.93
N PRO A 302 3.08 15.23 16.07
CA PRO A 302 3.94 15.79 17.09
C PRO A 302 5.38 15.70 16.59
N VAL A 303 6.08 16.81 16.77
CA VAL A 303 7.50 16.91 16.49
C VAL A 303 8.24 16.41 17.73
N THR A 304 9.18 15.48 17.57
CA THR A 304 10.02 15.05 18.68
C THR A 304 11.22 15.96 18.89
N LEU A 305 11.63 16.04 20.16
CA LEU A 305 12.97 16.45 20.55
C LEU A 305 13.96 15.45 19.92
N VAL A 306 14.83 15.97 19.06
CA VAL A 306 15.96 15.25 18.45
C VAL A 306 17.04 14.99 19.50
N ALA A 307 17.22 15.93 20.42
CA ALA A 307 18.13 15.79 21.56
C ALA A 307 17.59 16.60 22.74
N PHE A 308 17.84 16.11 23.96
CA PHE A 308 17.67 16.86 25.19
C PHE A 308 18.81 16.45 26.13
N SER A 309 19.61 17.40 26.58
CA SER A 309 20.62 17.21 27.61
C SER A 309 20.46 18.25 28.70
N ALA A 310 20.87 17.86 29.90
CA ALA A 310 20.92 18.72 31.07
C ALA A 310 22.32 18.60 31.68
N GLU A 311 23.05 19.71 31.75
CA GLU A 311 24.37 19.79 32.35
C GLU A 311 24.36 20.74 33.55
N ARG A 312 24.90 20.30 34.68
CA ARG A 312 25.02 21.16 35.86
C ARG A 312 26.12 22.20 35.64
N GLN A 313 25.78 23.48 35.70
CA GLN A 313 26.71 24.60 35.66
C GLN A 313 26.66 25.37 36.98
N GLY A 314 27.46 24.92 37.95
CA GLY A 314 27.47 25.52 39.29
C GLY A 314 26.12 25.35 40.01
N PRO A 315 25.44 26.44 40.42
CA PRO A 315 24.10 26.36 41.00
C PRO A 315 22.99 26.13 39.95
N ASP A 316 23.26 26.33 38.66
CA ASP A 316 22.29 26.28 37.58
C ASP A 316 22.34 24.96 36.80
N GLY A 317 21.28 24.69 36.01
CA GLY A 317 21.24 23.61 35.02
C GLY A 317 21.14 24.18 33.62
N LEU A 318 22.13 23.92 32.76
CA LEU A 318 22.06 24.22 31.35
C LEU A 318 21.28 23.12 30.64
N LEU A 319 20.11 23.47 30.12
CA LEU A 319 19.30 22.59 29.29
C LEU A 319 19.58 22.91 27.82
N LEU A 320 19.96 21.88 27.06
CA LEU A 320 20.17 21.98 25.63
C LEU A 320 19.21 21.02 24.95
N TRP A 321 18.47 21.52 23.97
CA TRP A 321 17.64 20.66 23.15
C TRP A 321 17.72 21.04 21.69
N THR A 322 17.47 20.03 20.87
CA THR A 322 17.30 20.18 19.44
C THR A 322 15.95 19.58 19.11
N THR A 323 15.14 20.28 18.35
CA THR A 323 13.88 19.76 17.82
C THR A 323 14.04 19.49 16.33
N ALA A 324 13.22 18.58 15.79
CA ALA A 324 13.28 18.30 14.37
C ALA A 324 12.61 19.41 13.51
N SER A 325 11.74 20.22 14.13
CA SER A 325 11.08 21.41 13.57
C SER A 325 10.39 22.22 14.67
N GLU A 326 10.40 23.56 14.60
CA GLU A 326 9.73 24.47 15.55
C GLU A 326 8.64 25.32 14.88
N LEU A 327 8.15 24.91 13.71
CA LEU A 327 7.19 25.74 12.99
C LEU A 327 5.84 25.78 13.74
N ARG A 328 5.45 26.98 14.19
CA ARG A 328 4.25 27.25 15.01
C ARG A 328 4.24 26.58 16.39
N ASN A 329 5.41 26.41 17.00
CA ASN A 329 5.48 26.15 18.44
C ASN A 329 5.19 27.46 19.21
N ALA A 330 4.23 27.43 20.15
CA ALA A 330 3.92 28.59 20.99
C ALA A 330 4.95 28.76 22.12
N TYR A 331 5.39 27.65 22.72
CA TYR A 331 6.49 27.54 23.69
C TYR A 331 6.80 26.05 23.97
N PHE A 332 7.91 25.80 24.66
CA PHE A 332 8.22 24.52 25.29
C PHE A 332 8.00 24.66 26.80
N GLY A 333 7.21 23.76 27.39
CA GLY A 333 7.13 23.66 28.85
C GLY A 333 8.30 22.84 29.36
N VAL A 334 9.07 23.38 30.29
CA VAL A 334 10.16 22.66 30.94
C VAL A 334 9.68 22.18 32.31
N GLU A 335 9.88 20.90 32.61
CA GLU A 335 9.59 20.33 33.92
C GLU A 335 10.83 19.66 34.52
N SER A 336 10.96 19.71 35.84
CA SER A 336 12.01 19.01 36.58
C SER A 336 11.43 18.00 37.55
N SER A 337 12.18 16.92 37.77
CA SER A 337 11.85 15.92 38.78
C SER A 337 13.13 15.44 39.46
N THR A 338 13.11 15.36 40.79
CA THR A 338 14.20 14.78 41.58
C THR A 338 14.08 13.26 41.74
N ASN A 339 12.91 12.70 41.42
CA ASN A 339 12.58 11.28 41.61
C ASN A 339 12.10 10.59 40.33
N GLY A 340 12.10 11.29 39.19
CA GLY A 340 11.65 10.80 37.88
C GLY A 340 10.16 10.46 37.79
N THR A 341 9.35 10.82 38.80
CA THR A 341 7.93 10.42 38.89
C THR A 341 7.01 11.59 39.19
N VAL A 342 7.44 12.56 39.98
CA VAL A 342 6.72 13.81 40.26
C VAL A 342 7.46 14.95 39.58
N PHE A 343 6.79 15.63 38.67
CA PHE A 343 7.37 16.70 37.86
C PHE A 343 6.80 18.06 38.30
N GLN A 344 7.66 19.07 38.36
CA GLN A 344 7.31 20.47 38.63
C GLN A 344 7.69 21.34 37.44
N SER A 345 6.81 22.25 37.05
CA SER A 345 7.08 23.21 35.96
C SER A 345 8.16 24.21 36.37
N LEU A 346 9.08 24.49 35.46
CA LEU A 346 10.17 25.45 35.61
C LEU A 346 9.96 26.74 34.80
N GLY A 347 9.01 26.75 33.86
CA GLY A 347 8.76 27.83 32.91
C GLY A 347 8.34 27.32 31.55
#